data_AF-A0A959SHI9-F1
#
_entry.id   AF-A0A959SHI9-F1
#
_cell.length_a   1.000
_cell.length_b   1.000
_cell.length_c   1.000
_cell.angle_alpha   90.00
_cell.angle_beta   90.00
_cell.angle_gamma   90.00
#
_symmetry.space_group_name_H-M   'P 1'
#
loop_
_entity.id
_entity.type
_entity.pdbx_description
1 polymer ?
#
loop_
_entity_poly.entity_id
_entity_poly.type
_entity_poly.pdbx_seq_one_letter_code
_entity_poly.pdbx_strand_id
1 'polypeptide(L)'
;NPGEQVGGDIGGEWFYKNFALLLVNYANGSYDDFDGEEDLLAEGVALGTVHGAKGLEWPIVFLPSLTQGRFPSSRNGTAQEWLLPPGSFDVTRYEGTDADERRLFYVALTRARDWVALSSHRKVNTQSRKDSPYLTECMRHAQSDHGHPTSAAAKALEVPDLTITYSELAAYAECPQSYLLRNELGFMPPIQAELGYGNAVHHVMRVIA
;
A
#
# COMPACT_ATOMS: atom_id res chain seq x y z
N ASN A 1 4.86 -8.34 -43.26
CA ASN A 1 4.55 -7.16 -42.41
C ASN A 1 4.75 -7.52 -40.95
N PRO A 2 5.77 -6.99 -40.25
CA PRO A 2 6.08 -7.37 -38.87
C PRO A 2 5.19 -6.66 -37.82
N GLY A 3 3.91 -6.48 -38.12
CA GLY A 3 2.95 -5.78 -37.26
C GLY A 3 1.52 -6.27 -37.42
N GLU A 4 1.32 -7.43 -38.04
CA GLU A 4 0.00 -8.05 -38.12
C GLU A 4 -0.25 -8.76 -36.77
N GLN A 5 -1.08 -8.15 -35.91
CA GLN A 5 -1.65 -8.85 -34.77
C GLN A 5 -2.60 -9.92 -35.33
N VAL A 6 -2.06 -11.11 -35.56
CA VAL A 6 -2.86 -12.29 -35.85
C VAL A 6 -3.55 -12.66 -34.53
N GLY A 7 -4.84 -12.35 -34.43
CA GLY A 7 -5.68 -12.83 -33.33
C GLY A 7 -5.52 -14.34 -33.22
N GLY A 8 -5.11 -14.82 -32.05
CA GLY A 8 -4.79 -16.24 -31.86
C GLY A 8 -6.01 -17.12 -32.09
N ASP A 9 -5.87 -18.12 -32.95
CA ASP A 9 -6.84 -19.20 -33.08
C ASP A 9 -7.15 -19.81 -31.71
N ILE A 10 -8.43 -20.06 -31.46
CA ILE A 10 -8.91 -20.68 -30.22
C ILE A 10 -8.29 -22.07 -30.11
N GLY A 11 -7.66 -22.36 -28.97
CA GLY A 11 -7.05 -23.66 -28.70
C GLY A 11 -5.57 -23.79 -29.07
N GLY A 12 -4.92 -22.74 -29.58
CA GLY A 12 -3.46 -22.71 -29.76
C GLY A 12 -2.67 -22.41 -28.47
N GLU A 13 -1.37 -22.70 -28.46
CA GLU A 13 -0.49 -22.42 -27.31
C GLU A 13 -0.50 -20.92 -26.93
N TRP A 14 -0.55 -20.04 -27.93
CA TRP A 14 -0.67 -18.59 -27.72
C TRP A 14 -1.97 -18.22 -26.99
N PHE A 15 -3.09 -18.85 -27.36
CA PHE A 15 -4.39 -18.63 -26.72
C PHE A 15 -4.32 -19.05 -25.25
N TYR A 16 -3.83 -20.26 -24.95
CA TYR A 16 -3.74 -20.74 -23.57
C TYR A 16 -2.76 -19.93 -22.69
N LYS A 17 -1.65 -19.46 -23.24
CA LYS A 17 -0.72 -18.57 -22.51
C LYS A 17 -1.36 -17.24 -22.16
N ASN A 18 -2.05 -16.61 -23.11
CA ASN A 18 -2.71 -15.33 -22.86
C ASN A 18 -3.95 -15.49 -21.98
N PHE A 19 -4.67 -16.61 -22.09
CA PHE A 19 -5.77 -16.95 -21.21
C PHE A 19 -5.29 -17.22 -19.78
N ALA A 20 -4.16 -17.92 -19.59
CA ALA A 20 -3.55 -18.09 -18.27
C ALA A 20 -3.10 -16.76 -17.68
N LEU A 21 -2.49 -15.87 -18.47
CA LEU A 21 -2.14 -14.51 -18.04
C LEU A 21 -3.38 -13.70 -17.64
N LEU A 22 -4.47 -13.80 -18.41
CA LEU A 22 -5.75 -13.17 -18.08
C LEU A 22 -6.29 -13.69 -16.74
N LEU A 23 -6.29 -15.01 -16.53
CA LEU A 23 -6.76 -15.63 -15.29
C LEU A 23 -5.92 -15.23 -14.08
N VAL A 24 -4.58 -15.17 -14.22
CA VAL A 24 -3.69 -14.70 -13.16
C VAL A 24 -3.94 -13.23 -12.83
N ASN A 25 -4.10 -12.38 -13.85
CA ASN A 25 -4.40 -10.97 -13.64
C ASN A 25 -5.80 -10.76 -13.05
N TYR A 26 -6.78 -11.55 -13.48
CA TYR A 26 -8.13 -11.53 -12.93
C TYR A 26 -8.16 -12.00 -11.48
N ALA A 27 -7.43 -13.07 -11.13
CA ALA A 27 -7.32 -13.56 -9.75
C ALA A 27 -6.60 -12.54 -8.84
N ASN A 28 -5.57 -11.86 -9.33
CA ASN A 28 -4.91 -10.79 -8.59
C ASN A 28 -5.79 -9.53 -8.46
N GLY A 29 -6.66 -9.26 -9.43
CA GLY A 29 -7.53 -8.08 -9.44
C GLY A 29 -8.92 -8.28 -8.83
N SER A 30 -9.38 -9.52 -8.72
CA SER A 30 -10.71 -9.94 -8.28
C SER A 30 -10.62 -10.90 -7.10
N TYR A 31 -9.66 -10.66 -6.22
CA TYR A 31 -9.66 -11.28 -4.90
C TYR A 31 -10.86 -10.69 -4.14
N ASP A 32 -12.04 -11.25 -4.39
CA ASP A 32 -13.22 -11.06 -3.57
C ASP A 32 -12.99 -11.93 -2.33
N ASP A 33 -13.00 -11.30 -1.16
CA ASP A 33 -12.94 -11.98 0.14
C ASP A 33 -13.90 -13.16 0.16
N PHE A 34 -13.40 -14.32 0.60
CA PHE A 34 -14.27 -15.45 0.88
C PHE A 34 -15.13 -15.12 2.10
N ASP A 35 -16.45 -15.07 1.91
CA ASP A 35 -17.44 -14.89 2.98
C ASP A 35 -17.27 -16.02 4.02
N GLY A 36 -16.56 -15.72 5.11
CA GLY A 36 -16.20 -16.69 6.16
C GLY A 36 -14.76 -16.61 6.69
N GLU A 37 -13.84 -15.88 6.04
CA GLU A 37 -12.58 -15.49 6.69
C GLU A 37 -12.83 -14.32 7.66
N GLU A 38 -12.15 -14.33 8.82
CA GLU A 38 -12.15 -13.16 9.70
C GLU A 38 -11.68 -11.97 8.86
N ASP A 39 -12.48 -10.89 8.84
CA ASP A 39 -12.21 -9.68 8.08
C ASP A 39 -10.99 -8.96 8.69
N LEU A 40 -9.81 -9.51 8.44
CA LEU A 40 -8.51 -8.96 8.85
C LEU A 40 -8.28 -7.58 8.21
N LEU A 41 -9.07 -7.21 7.18
CA LEU A 41 -9.07 -5.89 6.57
C LEU A 41 -9.84 -4.85 7.39
N ALA A 42 -10.79 -5.25 8.24
CA ALA A 42 -11.58 -4.34 9.08
C ALA A 42 -10.73 -3.62 10.15
N GLU A 43 -9.64 -4.24 10.63
CA GLU A 43 -8.72 -3.68 11.63
C GLU A 43 -7.35 -3.30 11.03
N GLY A 44 -7.34 -2.75 9.81
CA GLY A 44 -6.12 -2.39 9.08
C GLY A 44 -5.80 -0.89 9.00
N VAL A 45 -4.56 -0.58 8.61
CA VAL A 45 -4.16 0.77 8.19
C VAL A 45 -4.48 0.95 6.70
N ALA A 46 -5.34 1.91 6.37
CA ALA A 46 -5.65 2.24 4.99
C ALA A 46 -4.44 2.91 4.30
N LEU A 47 -3.88 2.25 3.28
CA LEU A 47 -2.83 2.79 2.42
C LEU A 47 -3.42 3.24 1.09
N GLY A 48 -3.20 4.51 0.73
CA GLY A 48 -3.76 5.07 -0.48
C GLY A 48 -2.96 6.24 -1.03
N THR A 49 -3.45 6.79 -2.15
CA THR A 49 -2.90 8.03 -2.72
C THR A 49 -3.77 9.22 -2.32
N VAL A 50 -3.18 10.42 -2.32
CA VAL A 50 -3.92 11.67 -2.02
C VAL A 50 -5.12 11.86 -2.95
N HIS A 51 -4.99 11.46 -4.23
CA HIS A 51 -6.07 11.52 -5.21
C HIS A 51 -7.22 10.56 -4.85
N GLY A 52 -6.89 9.33 -4.44
CA GLY A 52 -7.87 8.33 -4.03
C GLY A 52 -8.55 8.63 -2.69
N ALA A 53 -7.95 9.49 -1.86
CA ALA A 53 -8.50 9.87 -0.57
C ALA A 53 -9.65 10.88 -0.66
N LYS A 54 -9.97 11.41 -1.84
CA LYS A 54 -11.02 12.42 -2.02
C LYS A 54 -12.39 11.86 -1.60
N GLY A 55 -13.03 12.54 -0.64
CA GLY A 55 -14.33 12.12 -0.09
C GLY A 55 -14.25 11.09 1.03
N LEU A 56 -13.05 10.63 1.38
CA LEU A 56 -12.78 9.77 2.53
C LEU A 56 -12.18 10.60 3.67
N GLU A 57 -12.29 10.10 4.89
CA GLU A 57 -11.75 10.75 6.09
C GLU A 57 -11.36 9.71 7.14
N TRP A 58 -10.33 10.01 7.93
CA TRP A 58 -9.83 9.15 8.99
C TRP A 58 -9.57 9.97 10.26
N PRO A 59 -9.66 9.36 11.45
CA PRO A 59 -9.25 10.00 12.70
C PRO A 59 -7.82 10.57 12.63
N ILE A 60 -6.91 9.76 12.09
CA ILE A 60 -5.48 10.03 12.02
C ILE A 60 -5.02 9.81 10.57
N VAL A 61 -4.27 10.75 10.01
CA VAL A 61 -3.66 10.62 8.67
C VAL A 61 -2.16 10.83 8.77
N PHE A 62 -1.40 9.91 8.17
CA PHE A 62 0.04 10.06 7.96
C PHE A 62 0.28 10.47 6.52
N LEU A 63 0.88 11.64 6.30
CA LEU A 63 1.28 12.13 4.99
C LEU A 63 2.82 12.10 4.89
N PRO A 64 3.40 10.97 4.47
CA PRO A 64 4.83 10.84 4.31
C PRO A 64 5.33 11.48 3.02
N SER A 65 6.65 11.56 2.89
CA SER A 65 7.34 12.00 1.65
C SER A 65 7.03 13.44 1.22
N LEU A 66 6.81 14.35 2.17
CA LEU A 66 6.78 15.80 1.93
C LEU A 66 8.21 16.33 1.72
N THR A 67 8.83 15.87 0.64
CA THR A 67 10.20 16.16 0.24
C THR A 67 10.18 16.94 -1.07
N GLN A 68 11.08 17.91 -1.23
CA GLN A 68 11.16 18.72 -2.45
C GLN A 68 11.32 17.84 -3.71
N GLY A 69 10.45 18.08 -4.69
CA GLY A 69 10.40 17.34 -5.96
C GLY A 69 9.61 16.03 -5.92
N ARG A 70 9.15 15.58 -4.74
CA ARG A 70 8.21 14.46 -4.58
C ARG A 70 6.79 14.97 -4.37
N PHE A 71 6.61 15.89 -3.42
CA PHE A 71 5.35 16.57 -3.17
C PHE A 71 5.64 18.02 -2.73
N PRO A 72 5.47 19.03 -3.61
CA PRO A 72 4.96 18.93 -4.98
C PRO A 72 5.86 18.13 -5.91
N SER A 73 5.25 17.45 -6.89
CA SER A 73 5.98 16.66 -7.89
C SER A 73 6.85 17.56 -8.76
N SER A 74 8.09 17.14 -9.02
CA SER A 74 8.96 17.85 -9.98
C SER A 74 8.47 17.77 -11.42
N ARG A 75 7.49 16.91 -11.71
CA ARG A 75 6.86 16.76 -13.03
C ARG A 75 5.63 17.66 -13.22
N ASN A 76 5.24 18.38 -12.18
CA ASN A 76 4.10 19.28 -12.27
C ASN A 76 4.48 20.57 -12.99
N GLY A 77 3.66 21.04 -13.92
CA GLY A 77 3.93 22.20 -14.76
C GLY A 77 5.01 21.98 -15.83
N THR A 78 5.42 20.74 -16.07
CA THR A 78 6.36 20.43 -17.15
C THR A 78 5.61 20.12 -18.44
N ALA A 79 6.06 20.74 -19.54
CA ALA A 79 5.50 20.49 -20.86
C ALA A 79 5.53 18.99 -21.20
N GLN A 80 4.42 18.45 -21.69
CA GLN A 80 4.31 17.06 -22.09
C GLN A 80 4.15 16.92 -23.60
N GLU A 81 4.62 15.80 -24.14
CA GLU A 81 4.32 15.41 -25.51
C GLU A 81 2.94 14.76 -25.54
N TRP A 82 2.03 15.35 -26.30
CA TRP A 82 0.65 14.90 -26.40
C TRP A 82 0.44 14.15 -27.71
N LEU A 83 -0.24 13.00 -27.65
CA LEU A 83 -0.59 12.21 -28.84
C LEU A 83 -1.66 12.88 -29.72
N LEU A 84 -2.32 13.91 -29.19
CA LEU A 84 -3.36 14.67 -29.88
C LEU A 84 -2.76 15.92 -30.56
N PRO A 85 -3.32 16.35 -31.72
CA PRO A 85 -2.82 17.52 -32.42
C PRO A 85 -2.82 18.78 -31.54
N PRO A 86 -1.82 19.69 -31.69
CA PRO A 86 -1.80 20.97 -30.99
C PRO A 86 -3.11 21.75 -31.23
N GLY A 87 -3.67 22.32 -30.16
CA GLY A 87 -4.92 23.09 -30.21
C GLY A 87 -6.21 22.26 -30.13
N SER A 88 -6.13 20.93 -30.05
CA SER A 88 -7.31 20.06 -29.84
C SER A 88 -7.90 20.17 -28.43
N PHE A 89 -7.11 20.61 -27.45
CA PHE A 89 -7.52 20.90 -26.09
C PHE A 89 -6.56 21.91 -25.45
N ASP A 90 -6.95 22.45 -24.29
CA ASP A 90 -6.08 23.30 -23.49
C ASP A 90 -5.04 22.47 -22.75
N VAL A 91 -3.84 22.41 -23.31
CA VAL A 91 -2.69 21.67 -22.78
C VAL A 91 -2.31 22.14 -21.37
N THR A 92 -2.38 23.45 -21.12
CA THR A 92 -1.94 24.05 -19.84
C THR A 92 -2.75 23.53 -18.65
N ARG A 93 -4.02 23.17 -18.89
CA ARG A 93 -4.90 22.56 -17.89
C ARG A 93 -4.41 21.19 -17.41
N TYR A 94 -3.70 20.43 -18.24
CA TYR A 94 -3.32 19.05 -17.96
C TYR A 94 -1.84 18.89 -17.57
N GLU A 95 -1.02 19.90 -17.83
CA GLU A 95 0.39 19.91 -17.39
C GLU A 95 0.51 20.24 -15.88
N GLY A 96 -0.56 20.79 -15.29
CA GLY A 96 -0.69 21.04 -13.86
C GLY A 96 0.11 22.27 -13.39
N THR A 97 -0.28 22.82 -12.25
CA THR A 97 0.36 24.01 -11.68
C THR A 97 0.65 23.81 -10.19
N ASP A 98 1.56 24.60 -9.60
CA ASP A 98 1.78 24.55 -8.14
C ASP A 98 0.48 24.78 -7.36
N ALA A 99 -0.45 25.57 -7.92
CA ALA A 99 -1.76 25.75 -7.32
C ALA A 99 -2.58 24.45 -7.27
N ASP A 100 -2.45 23.56 -8.26
CA ASP A 100 -3.12 22.26 -8.29
C ASP A 100 -2.53 21.28 -7.27
N GLU A 101 -1.19 21.23 -7.16
CA GLU A 101 -0.49 20.47 -6.12
C GLU A 101 -0.83 21.00 -4.71
N ARG A 102 -0.96 22.32 -4.54
CA ARG A 102 -1.39 22.93 -3.28
C ARG A 102 -2.84 22.57 -2.93
N ARG A 103 -3.73 22.47 -3.92
CA ARG A 103 -5.10 21.96 -3.71
C ARG A 103 -5.08 20.49 -3.31
N LEU A 104 -4.22 19.67 -3.91
CA LEU A 104 -4.04 18.27 -3.50
C LEU A 104 -3.50 18.16 -2.08
N PHE A 105 -2.53 18.99 -1.71
CA PHE A 105 -2.01 19.04 -0.34
C PHE A 105 -3.09 19.44 0.66
N TYR A 106 -3.91 20.44 0.33
CA TYR A 106 -5.08 20.82 1.14
C TYR A 106 -6.08 19.66 1.29
N VAL A 107 -6.35 18.92 0.21
CA VAL A 107 -7.19 17.71 0.29
C VAL A 107 -6.57 16.73 1.27
N ALA A 108 -5.28 16.42 1.16
CA ALA A 108 -4.58 15.49 2.06
C ALA A 108 -4.68 15.90 3.53
N LEU A 109 -4.43 17.18 3.85
CA LEU A 109 -4.52 17.70 5.21
C LEU A 109 -5.93 17.58 5.78
N THR A 110 -6.95 17.89 4.98
CA THR A 110 -8.36 17.85 5.42
C THR A 110 -8.95 16.45 5.46
N ARG A 111 -8.19 15.40 5.12
CA ARG A 111 -8.65 14.01 5.33
C ARG A 111 -8.53 13.58 6.79
N ALA A 112 -7.67 14.25 7.57
CA ALA A 112 -7.53 14.03 9.00
C ALA A 112 -8.66 14.75 9.75
N ARG A 113 -9.36 14.02 10.62
CA ARG A 113 -10.37 14.60 11.52
C ARG A 113 -9.73 15.21 12.76
N ASP A 114 -8.77 14.50 13.36
CA ASP A 114 -8.20 14.91 14.64
C ASP A 114 -6.72 15.22 14.55
N TRP A 115 -5.97 14.42 13.79
CA TRP A 115 -4.53 14.53 13.77
C TRP A 115 -3.92 14.17 12.43
N VAL A 116 -2.94 14.98 12.02
CA VAL A 116 -2.17 14.76 10.79
C VAL A 116 -0.68 14.72 11.10
N ALA A 117 -0.04 13.61 10.74
CA ALA A 117 1.41 13.46 10.76
C ALA A 117 1.97 13.91 9.42
N LEU A 118 2.85 14.91 9.44
CA LEU A 118 3.58 15.35 8.25
C LEU A 118 5.04 14.93 8.38
N SER A 119 5.58 14.20 7.39
CA SER A 119 6.98 13.79 7.43
C SER A 119 7.69 13.91 6.08
N SER A 120 8.99 14.18 6.15
CA SER A 120 9.92 14.26 5.02
C SER A 120 11.15 13.38 5.28
N HIS A 121 11.89 13.09 4.23
CA HIS A 121 13.17 12.40 4.32
C HIS A 121 14.28 13.24 3.69
N ARG A 122 15.41 13.37 4.40
CA ARG A 122 16.52 14.26 4.01
C ARG A 122 17.56 13.60 3.12
N LYS A 123 17.46 12.28 2.89
CA LYS A 123 18.40 11.51 2.10
C LYS A 123 17.68 10.39 1.36
N VAL A 124 17.96 10.26 0.07
CA VAL A 124 17.54 9.13 -0.77
C VAL A 124 18.80 8.56 -1.41
N ASN A 125 19.11 7.30 -1.10
CA ASN A 125 20.40 6.68 -1.45
C ASN A 125 21.58 7.54 -0.97
N THR A 126 22.38 8.07 -1.88
CA THR A 126 23.50 8.98 -1.59
C THR A 126 23.13 10.46 -1.69
N GLN A 127 21.98 10.79 -2.28
CA GLN A 127 21.61 12.17 -2.56
C GLN A 127 20.85 12.79 -1.38
N SER A 128 21.30 13.97 -0.95
CA SER A 128 20.54 14.78 0.00
C SER A 128 19.30 15.36 -0.68
N ARG A 129 18.21 15.48 0.09
CA ARG A 129 16.96 16.09 -0.31
C ARG A 129 16.56 17.14 0.71
N LYS A 130 15.95 18.22 0.22
CA LYS A 130 15.38 19.27 1.04
C LYS A 130 13.92 18.94 1.37
N ASP A 131 13.44 19.50 2.47
CA ASP A 131 12.04 19.40 2.87
C ASP A 131 11.14 20.10 1.83
N SER A 132 9.89 19.65 1.73
CA SER A 132 8.90 20.29 0.86
C SER A 132 8.67 21.75 1.30
N PRO A 133 8.44 22.68 0.35
CA PRO A 133 7.99 24.02 0.69
C PRO A 133 6.69 24.00 1.51
N TYR A 134 5.78 23.06 1.22
CA TYR A 134 4.51 22.92 1.94
C TYR A 134 4.72 22.50 3.39
N LEU A 135 5.66 21.58 3.64
CA LEU A 135 6.03 21.18 5.00
C LEU A 135 6.65 22.34 5.78
N THR A 136 7.56 23.07 5.15
CA THR A 136 8.22 24.23 5.78
C THR A 136 7.22 25.34 6.12
N GLU A 137 6.22 25.53 5.27
CA GLU A 137 5.09 26.44 5.52
C GLU A 137 4.25 25.97 6.71
N CYS A 138 3.84 24.70 6.75
CA CYS A 138 3.13 24.14 7.90
C CYS A 138 3.93 24.28 9.20
N MET A 139 5.24 24.01 9.19
CA MET A 139 6.11 24.16 10.37
C MET A 139 6.18 25.59 10.91
N ARG A 140 6.01 26.61 10.06
CA ARG A 140 5.94 28.02 10.52
C ARG A 140 4.65 28.34 11.26
N HIS A 141 3.58 27.60 10.96
CA HIS A 141 2.26 27.79 11.56
C HIS A 141 1.98 26.81 12.70
N ALA A 142 2.65 25.65 12.71
CA ALA A 142 2.61 24.66 13.76
C ALA A 142 3.31 25.18 15.03
N GLN A 143 2.55 25.37 16.11
CA GLN A 143 3.13 25.58 17.44
C GLN A 143 3.65 24.25 17.99
N SER A 144 4.78 24.27 18.70
CA SER A 144 5.53 23.08 19.12
C SER A 144 4.82 22.11 20.09
N ASP A 145 3.56 22.36 20.45
CA ASP A 145 2.80 21.55 21.39
C ASP A 145 1.51 21.09 20.72
N HIS A 146 1.59 19.97 20.01
CA HIS A 146 0.44 19.31 19.42
C HIS A 146 0.03 18.18 20.34
N GLY A 147 -1.13 18.31 20.97
CA GLY A 147 -1.71 17.30 21.84
C GLY A 147 -1.93 15.97 21.13
N HIS A 148 -2.27 14.94 21.92
CA HIS A 148 -2.55 13.60 21.41
C HIS A 148 -3.90 13.56 20.66
N PRO A 149 -4.04 12.67 19.65
CA PRO A 149 -5.30 12.48 18.92
C PRO A 149 -6.45 12.19 19.90
N THR A 150 -7.59 12.88 19.73
CA THR A 150 -8.67 12.88 20.72
C THR A 150 -9.69 11.74 20.51
N SER A 151 -9.85 11.23 19.28
CA SER A 151 -10.80 10.16 18.94
C SER A 151 -10.18 8.77 18.79
N ALA A 152 -8.84 8.65 18.83
CA ALA A 152 -8.19 7.35 18.82
C ALA A 152 -8.17 6.79 20.24
N ALA A 153 -9.28 6.17 20.66
CA ALA A 153 -9.25 5.31 21.83
C ALA A 153 -8.33 4.13 21.50
N ALA A 154 -7.21 4.00 22.22
CA ALA A 154 -6.41 2.81 22.14
C ALA A 154 -7.30 1.63 22.53
N LYS A 155 -7.60 0.73 21.59
CA LYS A 155 -8.17 -0.57 21.92
C LYS A 155 -7.17 -1.18 22.89
N ALA A 156 -7.58 -1.40 24.13
CA ALA A 156 -6.73 -2.09 25.09
C ALA A 156 -6.32 -3.40 24.40
N LEU A 157 -5.03 -3.71 24.43
CA LEU A 157 -4.57 -5.04 24.05
C LEU A 157 -5.34 -6.01 24.96
N GLU A 158 -6.35 -6.68 24.41
CA GLU A 158 -6.96 -7.81 25.05
C GLU A 158 -5.83 -8.83 25.17
N VAL A 159 -5.30 -8.99 26.37
CA VAL A 159 -4.35 -10.07 26.64
C VAL A 159 -5.19 -11.33 26.63
N PRO A 160 -5.15 -12.15 25.57
CA PRO A 160 -5.94 -13.35 25.52
C PRO A 160 -5.42 -14.28 26.63
N ASP A 161 -6.27 -15.20 27.09
CA ASP A 161 -5.81 -16.24 27.99
C ASP A 161 -4.72 -17.03 27.24
N LEU A 162 -3.49 -16.96 27.75
CA LEU A 162 -2.29 -17.20 26.94
C LEU A 162 -2.05 -18.71 26.79
N THR A 163 -2.71 -19.33 25.81
CA THR A 163 -2.49 -20.74 25.46
C THR A 163 -1.33 -20.86 24.47
N ILE A 164 -0.10 -20.98 24.98
CA ILE A 164 1.12 -21.10 24.15
C ILE A 164 1.47 -22.58 23.93
N THR A 165 1.66 -22.97 22.68
CA THR A 165 2.24 -24.26 22.30
C THR A 165 3.77 -24.26 22.43
N TYR A 166 4.38 -25.44 22.59
CA TYR A 166 5.84 -25.53 22.62
C TYR A 166 6.51 -24.89 21.38
N SER A 167 5.92 -25.07 20.21
CA SER A 167 6.42 -24.52 18.94
C SER A 167 6.41 -22.99 18.93
N GLU A 168 5.38 -22.35 19.48
CA GLU A 168 5.31 -20.88 19.60
C GLU A 168 6.36 -20.35 20.56
N LEU A 169 6.53 -21.00 21.71
CA LEU A 169 7.56 -20.62 22.68
C LEU A 169 8.96 -20.77 22.10
N ALA A 170 9.21 -21.85 21.35
CA ALA A 170 10.49 -22.07 20.67
C ALA A 170 10.75 -21.01 19.59
N ALA A 171 9.75 -20.68 18.77
CA ALA A 171 9.87 -19.65 17.74
C ALA A 171 10.12 -18.26 18.34
N TYR A 172 9.45 -17.93 19.45
CA TYR A 172 9.70 -16.69 20.19
C TYR A 172 11.11 -16.65 20.79
N ALA A 173 11.58 -17.76 21.38
CA ALA A 173 12.91 -17.86 21.95
C ALA A 173 14.03 -17.74 20.90
N GLU A 174 13.78 -18.19 19.67
CA GLU A 174 14.72 -18.04 18.56
C GLU A 174 14.78 -16.60 18.04
N CYS A 175 13.62 -15.98 17.78
CA CYS A 175 13.55 -14.58 17.36
C CYS A 175 12.18 -13.95 17.69
N PRO A 176 12.10 -13.12 18.74
CA PRO A 176 10.85 -12.46 19.15
C PRO A 176 10.23 -11.62 18.03
N GLN A 177 11.06 -10.97 17.21
CA GLN A 177 10.58 -10.13 16.10
C GLN A 177 10.01 -10.96 14.95
N SER A 178 10.61 -12.11 14.65
CA SER A 178 10.07 -13.02 13.64
C SER A 178 8.77 -13.65 14.13
N TYR A 179 8.68 -13.98 15.42
CA TYR A 179 7.44 -14.44 16.03
C TYR A 179 6.34 -13.39 15.92
N LEU A 180 6.59 -12.13 16.32
CA LEU A 180 5.63 -11.04 16.19
C LEU A 180 5.13 -10.90 14.74
N LEU A 181 6.05 -10.89 13.77
CA LEU A 181 5.67 -10.74 12.37
C LEU A 181 4.81 -11.91 11.88
N ARG A 182 5.20 -13.16 12.16
CA ARG A 182 4.54 -14.35 11.59
C ARG A 182 3.27 -14.75 12.33
N ASN A 183 3.31 -14.75 13.66
CA ASN A 183 2.27 -15.32 14.51
C ASN A 183 1.23 -14.28 14.93
N GLU A 184 1.64 -13.03 15.18
CA GLU A 184 0.72 -11.97 15.64
C GLU A 184 0.27 -11.06 14.49
N LEU A 185 1.17 -10.73 13.55
CA LEU A 185 0.89 -9.82 12.43
C LEU A 185 0.55 -10.54 11.12
N GLY A 186 0.46 -11.87 11.12
CA GLY A 186 0.05 -12.67 9.96
C GLY A 186 1.00 -12.62 8.76
N PHE A 187 2.26 -12.22 8.95
CA PHE A 187 3.24 -12.12 7.86
C PHE A 187 3.65 -13.52 7.39
N MET A 188 3.05 -13.98 6.29
CA MET A 188 3.37 -15.27 5.70
C MET A 188 4.73 -15.24 4.97
N PRO A 189 5.73 -16.03 5.40
CA PRO A 189 6.91 -16.25 4.58
C PRO A 189 6.50 -17.01 3.30
N PRO A 190 7.26 -16.88 2.20
CA PRO A 190 7.01 -17.66 0.99
C PRO A 190 6.98 -19.16 1.33
N ILE A 191 5.93 -19.86 0.86
CA ILE A 191 5.71 -21.28 1.15
C ILE A 191 6.95 -22.07 0.72
N GLN A 192 7.66 -22.61 1.70
CA GLN A 192 8.74 -23.56 1.46
C GLN A 192 8.12 -24.90 1.05
N ALA A 193 8.48 -25.39 -0.14
CA ALA A 193 7.91 -26.59 -0.73
C ALA A 193 8.06 -27.83 0.18
N GLU A 194 9.04 -27.85 1.08
CA GLU A 194 9.28 -28.95 2.01
C GLU A 194 8.13 -29.15 3.03
N LEU A 195 7.40 -28.09 3.41
CA LEU A 195 6.27 -28.17 4.36
C LEU A 195 5.07 -28.94 3.77
N GLY A 196 4.85 -28.85 2.46
CA GLY A 196 3.77 -29.59 1.79
C GLY A 196 3.99 -31.10 1.80
N TYR A 197 5.26 -31.54 1.74
CA TYR A 197 5.61 -32.96 1.73
C TYR A 197 5.37 -33.62 3.09
N GLY A 198 5.70 -32.94 4.20
CA GLY A 198 5.51 -33.47 5.55
C GLY A 198 4.04 -33.74 5.88
N ASN A 199 3.15 -32.81 5.55
CA ASN A 199 1.71 -32.97 5.77
C ASN A 199 1.11 -34.09 4.91
N ALA A 200 1.58 -34.24 3.67
CA ALA A 200 1.15 -35.33 2.79
C ALA A 200 1.53 -36.71 3.37
N VAL A 201 2.75 -36.85 3.88
CA VAL A 201 3.20 -38.11 4.51
C VAL A 201 2.42 -38.40 5.78
N HIS A 202 2.20 -37.41 6.66
CA HIS A 202 1.38 -37.57 7.86
C HIS A 202 -0.05 -37.99 7.54
N HIS A 203 -0.66 -37.42 6.49
CA HIS A 203 -1.99 -37.77 6.05
C HIS A 203 -2.07 -39.22 5.55
N VAL A 204 -1.12 -39.64 4.70
CA VAL A 204 -1.04 -41.02 4.19
C VAL A 204 -0.87 -42.03 5.33
N MET A 205 0.01 -41.75 6.29
CA MET A 205 0.23 -42.63 7.44
C MET A 205 -1.02 -42.76 8.33
N ARG A 206 -1.82 -41.70 8.47
CA ARG A 206 -3.06 -41.71 9.26
C ARG A 206 -4.20 -42.47 8.59
N VAL A 207 -4.17 -42.57 7.26
CA VAL A 207 -5.19 -43.31 6.48
C VAL A 207 -4.85 -44.80 6.39
N ILE A 208 -3.57 -45.16 6.48
CA ILE A 208 -3.10 -46.55 6.40
C ILE A 208 -3.11 -47.24 7.78
N ALA A 209 -2.99 -46.50 8.87
CA ALA A 209 -3.07 -47.00 10.25
C ALA A 209 -4.53 -47.19 10.71
#